data_AF-A0A920JVV7-F1
#
_entry.id   AF-A0A920JVV7-F1
#
_cell.length_a   1.000
_cell.length_b   1.000
_cell.length_c   1.000
_cell.angle_alpha   90.00
_cell.angle_beta   90.00
_cell.angle_gamma   90.00
#
_symmetry.space_group_name_H-M   'P 1'
#
loop_
_entity.id
_entity.type
_entity.pdbx_description
1 polymer ?
#
loop_
_entity_poly.entity_id
_entity_poly.type
_entity_poly.pdbx_seq_one_letter_code
_entity_poly.pdbx_strand_id
1 'polypeptide(L)'
;MFKKISVTLIVVHVLFISAISHAKLPRGVEKITSIEGITEYRLKNGLQVLLFPDVTQETITVNVTYKVGSKHENYGETGMAHLLEHLVFKGTPRHPNIPKELTDHGAEPNGTTWTDRTNYFETFSATDEI
;
A
#
# COMPACT_ATOMS: atom_id res chain seq x y z
N MET A 1 -36.12 44.89 29.65
CA MET A 1 -36.64 44.07 28.52
C MET A 1 -35.47 43.38 27.83
N PHE A 2 -34.93 42.33 28.46
CA PHE A 2 -33.72 41.63 28.00
C PHE A 2 -33.99 40.12 28.06
N LYS A 3 -34.20 39.49 26.90
CA LYS A 3 -34.12 38.04 26.66
C LYS A 3 -34.64 37.78 25.24
N LYS A 4 -33.73 37.52 24.29
CA LYS A 4 -33.94 36.75 23.03
C LYS A 4 -32.78 36.80 22.02
N ILE A 5 -31.51 36.98 22.44
CA ILE A 5 -30.37 37.01 21.49
C ILE A 5 -29.47 35.77 21.57
N SER A 6 -29.65 34.86 22.53
CA SER A 6 -28.60 33.87 22.83
C SER A 6 -28.75 32.47 22.23
N VAL A 7 -29.79 32.15 21.47
CA VAL A 7 -30.04 30.75 21.02
C VAL A 7 -29.80 30.55 19.52
N THR A 8 -30.07 31.56 18.69
CA THR A 8 -29.98 31.40 17.22
C THR A 8 -28.54 31.36 16.71
N LEU A 9 -27.58 32.05 17.35
CA LEU A 9 -26.18 32.09 16.88
C LEU A 9 -25.41 30.79 17.17
N ILE A 10 -25.79 30.06 18.22
CA ILE A 10 -25.12 28.81 18.63
C ILE A 10 -25.51 27.66 17.69
N VAL A 11 -26.77 27.63 17.22
CA VAL A 11 -27.26 26.58 16.30
C VAL A 11 -26.57 26.69 14.91
N VAL A 12 -26.19 27.89 14.48
CA VAL A 12 -25.50 28.09 13.19
C VAL A 12 -24.03 27.64 13.24
N HIS A 13 -23.34 27.74 14.38
CA HIS A 13 -21.95 27.26 14.52
C HIS A 13 -21.83 25.74 14.66
N VAL A 14 -22.85 25.07 15.19
CA VAL A 14 -22.85 23.60 15.34
C VAL A 14 -23.00 22.89 13.99
N LEU A 15 -23.59 23.54 12.98
CA LEU A 15 -23.82 22.96 11.66
C LEU A 15 -22.59 22.97 10.73
N PHE A 16 -21.49 23.61 11.11
CA PHE A 16 -20.28 23.71 10.27
C PHE A 16 -19.20 22.63 10.53
N ILE A 17 -19.45 21.68 11.45
CA ILE A 17 -18.45 20.64 11.81
C ILE A 17 -18.61 19.34 11.00
N SER A 18 -19.66 19.19 10.19
CA SER A 18 -19.97 17.90 9.53
C SER A 18 -19.68 17.91 8.02
N ALA A 19 -18.40 17.91 7.65
CA ALA A 19 -17.97 17.39 6.34
C ALA A 19 -16.46 17.14 6.32
N ILE A 20 -15.94 16.28 7.21
CA ILE A 20 -14.73 15.56 6.87
C ILE A 20 -15.14 14.58 5.78
N SER A 21 -14.88 14.96 4.52
CA SER A 21 -15.04 14.08 3.36
C SER A 21 -14.23 12.81 3.60
N HIS A 22 -14.90 11.77 4.07
CA HIS A 22 -14.33 10.43 4.07
C HIS A 22 -14.29 10.02 2.60
N ALA A 23 -13.09 9.98 2.02
CA ALA A 23 -12.91 9.44 0.68
C ALA A 23 -13.59 8.08 0.61
N LYS A 24 -14.56 7.95 -0.29
CA LYS A 24 -15.29 6.70 -0.48
C LYS A 24 -14.29 5.65 -0.95
N LEU A 25 -14.17 4.56 -0.19
CA LEU A 25 -13.27 3.47 -0.56
C LEU A 25 -13.63 2.91 -1.96
N PRO A 26 -12.62 2.51 -2.75
CA PRO A 26 -12.86 1.84 -4.02
C PRO A 26 -13.75 0.60 -3.85
N ARG A 27 -14.49 0.25 -4.90
CA ARG A 27 -15.37 -0.93 -4.86
C ARG A 27 -14.56 -2.19 -4.58
N GLY A 28 -14.95 -2.94 -3.55
CA GLY A 28 -14.30 -4.20 -3.19
C GLY A 28 -13.05 -4.07 -2.33
N VAL A 29 -12.82 -2.89 -1.76
CA VAL A 29 -11.86 -2.67 -0.68
C VAL A 29 -12.63 -2.47 0.61
N GLU A 30 -12.32 -3.27 1.62
CA GLU A 30 -12.88 -3.20 2.96
C GLU A 30 -11.80 -2.74 3.94
N LYS A 31 -12.09 -1.72 4.76
CA LYS A 31 -11.21 -1.33 5.87
C LYS A 31 -11.47 -2.28 7.05
N ILE A 32 -10.43 -2.96 7.53
CA ILE A 32 -10.53 -3.97 8.59
C ILE A 32 -10.30 -3.34 9.96
N THR A 33 -9.12 -2.76 10.17
CA THR A 33 -8.75 -2.15 11.46
C THR A 33 -7.73 -1.04 11.27
N SER A 34 -7.53 -0.22 12.30
CA SER A 34 -6.45 0.76 12.36
C SER A 34 -5.86 0.79 13.76
N ILE A 35 -4.55 0.54 13.85
CA ILE A 35 -3.80 0.44 15.10
C ILE A 35 -2.48 1.19 14.91
N GLU A 36 -2.16 2.10 15.83
CA GLU A 36 -0.87 2.83 15.87
C GLU A 36 -0.45 3.46 14.52
N GLY A 37 -1.41 4.05 13.80
CA GLY A 37 -1.14 4.72 12.52
C GLY A 37 -1.08 3.78 11.30
N ILE A 38 -1.11 2.46 11.51
CA ILE A 38 -1.23 1.47 10.44
C ILE A 38 -2.71 1.18 10.21
N THR A 39 -3.16 1.22 8.95
CA THR A 39 -4.51 0.82 8.57
C THR A 39 -4.48 -0.42 7.69
N GLU A 40 -5.25 -1.44 8.07
CA GLU A 40 -5.45 -2.65 7.28
C GLU A 40 -6.67 -2.53 6.37
N TYR A 41 -6.48 -2.92 5.11
CA TYR A 41 -7.55 -3.14 4.15
C TYR A 41 -7.52 -4.58 3.61
N ARG A 42 -8.69 -5.05 3.19
CA ARG A 42 -8.87 -6.34 2.52
C ARG A 42 -9.53 -6.14 1.16
N LEU A 43 -8.95 -6.72 0.13
CA LEU A 43 -9.54 -6.75 -1.21
C LEU A 43 -10.41 -8.01 -1.37
N LYS A 44 -11.36 -7.97 -2.31
CA LYS A 44 -12.22 -9.12 -2.66
C LYS A 44 -11.47 -10.41 -3.01
N ASN A 45 -10.27 -10.31 -3.56
CA ASN A 45 -9.41 -11.45 -3.90
C ASN A 45 -8.64 -12.00 -2.68
N GLY A 46 -8.85 -11.44 -1.49
CA GLY A 46 -8.18 -11.84 -0.26
C GLY A 46 -6.88 -11.09 0.05
N LEU A 47 -6.38 -10.25 -0.87
CA LEU A 47 -5.15 -9.49 -0.66
C LEU A 47 -5.28 -8.56 0.56
N GLN A 48 -4.33 -8.71 1.48
CA GLN A 48 -4.17 -7.82 2.63
C GLN A 48 -3.31 -6.62 2.20
N VAL A 49 -3.78 -5.42 2.48
CA VAL A 49 -3.03 -4.19 2.25
C VAL A 49 -2.85 -3.49 3.58
N LEU A 50 -1.61 -3.21 3.95
CA LEU A 50 -1.26 -2.42 5.11
C LEU A 50 -0.78 -1.06 4.63
N LEU A 51 -1.47 -0.01 5.04
CA LEU A 51 -1.12 1.37 4.73
C LEU A 51 -0.57 2.05 5.98
N PHE A 52 0.62 2.60 5.87
CA PHE A 52 1.29 3.35 6.92
C PHE A 52 1.77 4.69 6.36
N PRO A 53 0.98 5.76 6.50
CA PRO A 53 1.36 7.09 6.04
C PRO A 53 2.34 7.74 7.03
N ASP A 54 3.52 8.12 6.54
CA ASP A 54 4.50 8.91 7.28
C ASP A 54 4.80 10.21 6.52
N VAL A 55 4.33 11.33 7.08
CA VAL A 55 4.48 12.67 6.47
C VAL A 55 5.89 13.24 6.61
N THR A 56 6.78 12.56 7.34
CA THR A 56 8.17 12.98 7.52
C THR A 56 9.12 12.42 6.45
N GLN A 57 8.64 11.47 5.65
CA GLN A 57 9.41 10.85 4.57
C GLN A 57 9.10 11.51 3.23
N GLU A 58 10.15 11.79 2.46
CA GLU A 58 10.04 12.29 1.07
C GLU A 58 9.99 11.15 0.04
N THR A 59 9.83 9.90 0.51
CA THR A 59 9.82 8.69 -0.30
C THR A 59 8.61 7.82 0.00
N ILE A 60 8.25 7.00 -0.99
CA ILE A 60 7.21 5.97 -0.89
C ILE A 60 7.88 4.63 -1.14
N THR A 61 7.59 3.66 -0.28
CA THR A 61 7.95 2.25 -0.52
C THR A 61 6.69 1.43 -0.73
N VAL A 62 6.62 0.75 -1.87
CA VAL A 62 5.60 -0.27 -2.13
C VAL A 62 6.23 -1.63 -1.92
N ASN A 63 5.58 -2.48 -1.13
CA ASN A 63 6.08 -3.80 -0.74
C ASN A 63 5.02 -4.87 -0.95
N VAL A 64 5.39 -5.96 -1.60
CA VAL A 64 4.55 -7.14 -1.78
C VAL A 64 5.29 -8.36 -1.24
N THR A 65 4.76 -8.91 -0.14
CA THR A 65 5.27 -10.14 0.46
C THR A 65 4.35 -11.31 0.15
N TYR A 66 4.91 -12.32 -0.53
CA TYR A 66 4.30 -13.63 -0.67
C TYR A 66 4.76 -14.52 0.49
N LYS A 67 3.81 -15.21 1.14
CA LYS A 67 4.07 -16.16 2.24
C LYS A 67 4.54 -17.52 1.73
N VAL A 68 5.44 -17.49 0.75
CA VAL A 68 6.06 -18.65 0.10
C VAL A 68 7.56 -18.37 -0.03
N GLY A 69 8.38 -19.36 0.23
CA GLY A 69 9.85 -19.27 0.33
C GLY A 69 10.45 -20.68 0.27
N SER A 70 11.76 -20.83 0.48
CA SER A 70 12.46 -22.09 0.20
C SER A 70 11.95 -23.30 1.00
N LYS A 71 11.32 -23.11 2.17
CA LYS A 71 10.68 -24.20 2.94
C LYS A 71 9.51 -24.88 2.22
N HIS A 72 8.98 -24.26 1.17
CA HIS A 72 7.85 -24.77 0.40
C HIS A 72 8.28 -25.47 -0.90
N GLU A 73 9.58 -25.63 -1.13
CA GLU A 73 10.13 -26.37 -2.27
C GLU A 73 10.00 -27.88 -2.03
N ASN A 74 9.69 -28.67 -3.06
CA ASN A 74 9.74 -30.13 -2.97
C ASN A 74 11.14 -30.67 -3.24
N TYR A 75 11.31 -31.97 -3.01
CA TYR A 75 12.52 -32.68 -3.41
C TYR A 75 12.77 -32.53 -4.91
N GLY A 76 13.99 -32.11 -5.27
CA GLY A 76 14.36 -31.83 -6.65
C GLY A 76 14.05 -30.40 -7.13
N GLU A 77 13.42 -29.57 -6.29
CA GLU A 77 13.07 -28.16 -6.60
C GLU A 77 13.92 -27.16 -5.80
N THR A 78 15.05 -27.60 -5.24
CA THR A 78 15.89 -26.74 -4.40
C THR A 78 16.36 -25.50 -5.16
N GLY A 79 16.07 -24.32 -4.60
CA GLY A 79 16.42 -23.03 -5.18
C GLY A 79 15.39 -22.47 -6.17
N MET A 80 14.27 -23.17 -6.41
CA MET A 80 13.22 -22.69 -7.32
C MET A 80 12.54 -21.41 -6.84
N ALA A 81 12.38 -21.21 -5.53
CA ALA A 81 11.81 -19.97 -4.99
C ALA A 81 12.71 -18.77 -5.34
N HIS A 82 14.02 -18.92 -5.15
CA HIS A 82 15.00 -17.88 -5.50
C HIS A 82 15.11 -17.72 -7.02
N LEU A 83 15.09 -18.80 -7.80
CA LEU A 83 15.08 -18.70 -9.26
C LEU A 83 13.85 -17.92 -9.76
N LEU A 84 12.67 -18.21 -9.22
CA LEU A 84 11.44 -17.52 -9.59
C LEU A 84 11.53 -16.02 -9.29
N GLU A 85 12.12 -15.64 -8.17
CA GLU A 85 12.39 -14.23 -7.83
C GLU A 85 13.17 -13.52 -8.93
N HIS A 86 14.26 -14.12 -9.43
CA HIS A 86 15.02 -13.56 -10.55
C HIS A 86 14.20 -13.50 -11.84
N LEU A 87 13.36 -14.50 -12.10
CA LEU A 87 12.57 -14.58 -13.34
C LEU A 87 11.46 -13.53 -13.39
N VAL A 88 10.91 -13.11 -12.25
CA VAL A 88 9.92 -12.01 -12.21
C VAL A 88 10.49 -10.73 -12.79
N PHE A 89 11.79 -10.46 -12.62
CA PHE A 89 12.45 -9.30 -13.20
C PHE A 89 12.80 -9.44 -14.70
N LYS A 90 12.59 -10.60 -15.32
CA LYS A 90 12.81 -10.80 -16.76
C LYS A 90 11.64 -10.32 -17.63
N GLY A 91 10.62 -9.74 -17.01
CA GLY A 91 9.53 -9.08 -17.70
C GLY A 91 8.31 -9.96 -17.92
N THR A 92 7.28 -9.33 -18.47
CA THR A 92 6.01 -9.93 -18.89
C THR A 92 5.75 -9.56 -20.35
N PRO A 93 4.78 -10.19 -21.05
CA PRO A 93 4.45 -9.82 -22.43
C PRO A 93 4.11 -8.33 -22.64
N ARG A 94 3.65 -7.63 -21.60
CA ARG A 94 3.34 -6.18 -21.66
C ARG A 94 4.49 -5.30 -21.15
N HIS A 95 5.30 -5.80 -20.22
CA HIS A 95 6.39 -5.07 -19.58
C HIS A 95 7.68 -5.89 -19.73
N PRO A 96 8.37 -5.83 -20.88
CA PRO A 96 9.45 -6.75 -21.20
C PRO A 96 10.74 -6.50 -20.39
N ASN A 97 10.90 -5.32 -19.79
CA ASN A 97 12.06 -4.98 -18.97
C ASN A 97 11.63 -4.19 -17.74
N ILE A 98 11.10 -4.90 -16.74
CA ILE A 98 10.54 -4.31 -15.52
C ILE A 98 11.57 -3.49 -14.75
N PRO A 99 12.82 -3.96 -14.47
CA PRO A 99 13.79 -3.15 -13.74
C PRO A 99 14.07 -1.82 -14.43
N LYS A 100 14.22 -1.82 -15.76
CA LYS A 100 14.43 -0.59 -16.52
C LYS A 100 13.22 0.34 -16.45
N GLU A 101 12.02 -0.18 -16.63
CA GLU A 101 10.79 0.63 -16.58
C GLU A 101 10.62 1.31 -15.22
N LEU A 102 10.87 0.59 -14.13
CA LEU A 102 10.82 1.13 -12.77
C LEU A 102 11.91 2.19 -12.53
N THR A 103 13.15 1.91 -12.95
CA THR A 103 14.25 2.88 -12.83
C THR A 103 14.07 4.12 -13.71
N ASP A 104 13.47 3.99 -14.89
CA ASP A 104 13.14 5.12 -15.76
C ASP A 104 12.11 6.06 -15.09
N HIS A 105 11.31 5.55 -14.15
CA HIS A 105 10.40 6.33 -13.29
C HIS A 105 11.01 6.70 -11.93
N GLY A 106 12.33 6.55 -11.75
CA GLY A 106 13.03 6.93 -10.53
C GLY A 106 12.88 5.96 -9.35
N ALA A 107 12.36 4.75 -9.60
CA ALA A 107 12.24 3.72 -8.58
C ALA A 107 13.50 2.84 -8.48
N GLU A 108 13.80 2.42 -7.26
CA GLU A 108 14.82 1.43 -6.94
C GLU A 108 14.16 0.08 -6.60
N PRO A 109 13.98 -0.82 -7.60
CA PRO A 109 13.33 -2.11 -7.37
C PRO A 109 14.29 -3.16 -6.80
N ASN A 110 13.78 -4.04 -5.94
CA ASN A 110 14.53 -5.15 -5.38
C ASN A 110 13.63 -6.33 -4.96
N GLY A 111 14.25 -7.49 -4.78
CA GLY A 111 13.63 -8.75 -4.38
C GLY A 111 14.45 -9.45 -3.30
N THR A 112 13.79 -10.21 -2.43
CA THR A 112 14.45 -11.09 -1.47
C THR A 112 13.64 -12.36 -1.25
N THR A 113 14.30 -13.51 -1.37
CA THR A 113 13.73 -14.82 -1.01
C THR A 113 14.34 -15.32 0.30
N TRP A 114 13.49 -15.85 1.18
CA TRP A 114 13.89 -16.45 2.44
C TRP A 114 13.19 -17.79 2.67
N THR A 115 13.42 -18.39 3.84
CA THR A 115 12.85 -19.68 4.22
C THR A 115 11.33 -19.72 4.09
N ASP A 116 10.61 -18.68 4.50
CA ASP A 116 9.15 -18.68 4.57
C ASP A 116 8.46 -17.57 3.77
N ARG A 117 9.22 -16.72 3.08
CA ARG A 117 8.69 -15.59 2.33
C ARG A 117 9.52 -15.26 1.10
N THR A 118 8.86 -14.61 0.16
CA THR A 118 9.49 -13.94 -0.97
C THR A 118 8.88 -12.55 -1.03
N ASN A 119 9.73 -11.54 -1.06
CA ASN A 119 9.34 -10.15 -0.95
C ASN A 119 9.88 -9.36 -2.13
N TYR A 120 9.03 -8.57 -2.77
CA TYR A 120 9.39 -7.62 -3.83
C TYR A 120 9.03 -6.23 -3.36
N PHE A 121 9.92 -5.27 -3.58
CA PHE A 121 9.68 -3.89 -3.16
C PHE A 121 10.37 -2.90 -4.09
N GLU A 122 9.84 -1.70 -4.09
CA GLU A 122 10.40 -0.56 -4.79
C GLU A 122 10.26 0.68 -3.92
N THR A 123 11.28 1.55 -3.97
CA THR A 123 11.27 2.85 -3.29
C THR A 123 11.47 3.93 -4.33
N PHE A 124 10.66 4.98 -4.26
CA PHE A 124 10.71 6.14 -5.16
C PHE A 124 10.31 7.42 -4.43
N SER A 125 10.53 8.57 -5.04
CA SER A 125 10.20 9.88 -4.46
C SER A 125 8.69 10.09 -4.33
N ALA A 126 8.27 10.72 -3.24
CA ALA A 126 6.89 11.13 -2.99
C ALA A 126 6.57 12.43 -3.74
N THR A 127 6.61 12.41 -5.07
CA THR A 127 6.27 13.57 -5.91
C THR A 127 4.89 13.41 -6.54
N ASP A 128 4.18 14.53 -6.75
CA ASP A 128 2.90 14.55 -7.46
C ASP A 128 3.04 14.30 -8.97
N GLU A 129 4.27 14.30 -9.49
CA GLU A 129 4.62 14.02 -10.88
C GLU A 129 4.99 12.54 -11.05
N ILE A 130 4.05 11.76 -11.62
CA ILE A 130 4.27 10.44 -12.23
C ILE A 130 3.62 10.45 -13.62
#